data_AF-A0A2M9TUG9-F1
#
_entry.id   AF-A0A2M9TUG9-F1
#
_cell.length_a   1.000
_cell.length_b   1.000
_cell.length_c   1.000
_cell.angle_alpha   90.00
_cell.angle_beta   90.00
_cell.angle_gamma   90.00
#
_symmetry.space_group_name_H-M   'P 1'
#
loop_
_entity.id
_entity.type
_entity.pdbx_description
1 polymer ?
#
loop_
_entity_poly.entity_id
_entity_poly.type
_entity_poly.pdbx_seq_one_letter_code
_entity_poly.pdbx_strand_id
1 'polypeptide(L)'
;MQKQIKFRKKRDLGAIITDTFSFYRNHAKSFFTVFFKHVGPLILLTTIVGSYIQKSTGNLLTLSGEDAQSGVSTDFFSSAFGQSFLTTSLVSVLLVILSIATYTALISCVLYCIKSVLDDGEIIESHVVKNMRSKFFPILGAVLVVSIVSAIGTLFFIIPGIYLFVTLSLIFSIMVFNHEPLTDAFSSCFTLIKQNWWMTFLTLIVIGLLVSFISSIFQVPMIILGLIEGFTAASQSGDISMNYMGSWWYIIFYAISTIASYVLMTISVISSAYIYFNLDEFHNSTGQREEIERIGGEEIS
;
A
#
# COMPACT_ATOMS: atom_id res chain seq x y z
N MET A 1 2.47 -27.58 -18.14
CA MET A 1 1.11 -27.70 -17.55
C MET A 1 0.92 -26.56 -16.56
N GLN A 2 0.21 -25.51 -16.96
CA GLN A 2 -0.13 -24.40 -16.06
C GLN A 2 -1.17 -24.89 -15.05
N LYS A 3 -0.84 -24.81 -13.77
CA LYS A 3 -1.75 -25.20 -12.69
C LYS A 3 -2.79 -24.08 -12.55
N GLN A 4 -4.02 -24.30 -13.00
CA GLN A 4 -5.12 -23.34 -12.80
C GLN A 4 -5.24 -23.01 -11.31
N ILE A 5 -5.05 -21.73 -10.96
CA ILE A 5 -5.22 -21.25 -9.59
C ILE A 5 -6.74 -21.24 -9.32
N LYS A 6 -7.25 -22.15 -8.48
CA LYS A 6 -8.63 -22.06 -7.96
C LYS A 6 -8.70 -20.92 -6.94
N PHE A 7 -9.15 -19.74 -7.35
CA PHE A 7 -9.27 -18.58 -6.45
C PHE A 7 -10.33 -18.76 -5.37
N ARG A 8 -11.37 -19.58 -5.58
CA ARG A 8 -12.41 -19.89 -4.59
C ARG A 8 -12.11 -21.21 -3.87
N LYS A 9 -11.47 -21.14 -2.70
CA LYS A 9 -11.16 -22.29 -1.85
C LYS A 9 -11.02 -21.83 -0.41
N LYS A 10 -11.43 -22.67 0.54
CA LYS A 10 -11.05 -22.50 1.96
C LYS A 10 -9.52 -22.57 2.10
N ARG A 11 -8.94 -21.55 2.71
CA ARG A 11 -7.50 -21.36 2.89
C ARG A 11 -7.15 -21.14 4.35
N ASP A 12 -6.06 -21.76 4.76
CA ASP A 12 -5.33 -21.35 5.95
C ASP A 12 -4.36 -20.21 5.61
N LEU A 13 -3.70 -19.69 6.64
CA LEU A 13 -2.73 -18.60 6.51
C LEU A 13 -1.60 -18.94 5.54
N GLY A 14 -1.07 -20.16 5.64
CA GLY A 14 0.02 -20.65 4.81
C GLY A 14 -0.38 -20.73 3.33
N ALA A 15 -1.60 -21.16 3.03
CA ALA A 15 -2.13 -21.18 1.68
C ALA A 15 -2.32 -19.77 1.12
N ILE A 16 -2.78 -18.79 1.91
CA ILE A 16 -2.91 -17.39 1.43
C ILE A 16 -1.55 -16.84 0.99
N ILE A 17 -0.51 -17.07 1.78
CA ILE A 17 0.85 -16.63 1.45
C ILE A 17 1.36 -17.38 0.21
N THR A 18 1.21 -18.71 0.18
CA THR A 18 1.66 -19.55 -0.94
C THR A 18 0.96 -19.20 -2.25
N ASP A 19 -0.34 -18.94 -2.20
CA ASP A 19 -1.15 -18.57 -3.36
C ASP A 19 -0.82 -17.15 -3.85
N THR A 20 -0.49 -16.24 -2.93
CA THR A 20 0.02 -14.90 -3.27
C THR A 20 1.32 -14.99 -4.06
N PHE A 21 2.31 -15.76 -3.58
CA PHE A 21 3.54 -15.98 -4.33
C PHE A 21 3.33 -16.77 -5.62
N SER A 22 2.37 -17.70 -5.64
CA SER A 22 2.01 -18.44 -6.85
C SER A 22 1.39 -17.54 -7.92
N PHE A 23 0.57 -16.56 -7.54
CA PHE A 23 0.05 -15.54 -8.45
C PHE A 23 1.18 -14.76 -9.12
N TYR A 24 2.15 -14.27 -8.34
CA TYR A 24 3.33 -13.63 -8.94
C TYR A 24 4.09 -14.59 -9.84
N ARG A 25 4.40 -15.79 -9.39
CA ARG A 25 5.18 -16.74 -10.20
C ARG A 25 4.51 -17.03 -11.55
N ASN A 26 3.18 -17.12 -11.58
CA ASN A 26 2.42 -17.46 -12.79
C ASN A 26 2.19 -16.25 -13.70
N HIS A 27 2.03 -15.03 -13.15
CA HIS A 27 1.64 -13.85 -13.91
C HIS A 27 2.59 -12.65 -13.78
N ALA A 28 3.79 -12.81 -13.22
CA ALA A 28 4.74 -11.73 -12.92
C ALA A 28 4.98 -10.80 -14.11
N LYS A 29 5.26 -11.37 -15.28
CA LYS A 29 5.58 -10.56 -16.48
C LYS A 29 4.43 -9.63 -16.84
N SER A 30 3.23 -10.17 -17.01
CA SER A 30 2.04 -9.38 -17.37
C SER A 30 1.65 -8.41 -16.26
N PHE A 31 1.67 -8.88 -15.00
CA PHE A 31 1.35 -8.06 -13.83
C PHE A 31 2.30 -6.86 -13.69
N PHE A 32 3.61 -7.09 -13.67
CA PHE A 32 4.59 -6.00 -13.52
C PHE A 32 4.63 -5.08 -14.73
N THR A 33 4.37 -5.59 -15.94
CA THR A 33 4.26 -4.73 -17.14
C THR A 33 3.12 -3.74 -16.99
N VAL A 34 1.91 -4.20 -16.63
CA VAL A 34 0.74 -3.32 -16.42
C VAL A 34 0.98 -2.40 -15.23
N PHE A 35 1.51 -2.92 -14.12
CA PHE A 35 1.78 -2.17 -12.90
C PHE A 35 2.77 -1.02 -13.14
N PHE A 36 3.96 -1.29 -13.67
CA PHE A 36 4.97 -0.24 -13.90
C PHE A 36 4.58 0.73 -15.01
N LYS A 37 3.82 0.29 -16.02
CA LYS A 37 3.37 1.18 -17.10
C LYS A 37 2.33 2.20 -16.62
N HIS A 38 1.42 1.81 -15.72
CA HIS A 38 0.30 2.67 -15.31
C HIS A 38 0.46 3.27 -13.91
N VAL A 39 1.01 2.51 -12.96
CA VAL A 39 1.23 2.97 -11.57
C VAL A 39 2.64 3.53 -11.40
N GLY A 40 3.62 3.04 -12.17
CA GLY A 40 5.02 3.49 -12.10
C GLY A 40 5.24 5.00 -12.23
N PRO A 41 4.61 5.72 -13.19
CA PRO A 41 4.76 7.17 -13.28
C PRO A 41 4.29 7.92 -12.02
N LEU A 42 3.23 7.44 -11.36
CA LEU A 42 2.73 8.02 -10.11
C LEU A 42 3.68 7.71 -8.94
N ILE A 43 4.26 6.51 -8.89
CA ILE A 43 5.29 6.14 -7.92
C ILE A 43 6.54 7.02 -8.11
N LEU A 44 6.96 7.28 -9.35
CA LEU A 44 8.08 8.18 -9.62
C LEU A 44 7.77 9.61 -9.17
N LEU A 45 6.57 10.12 -9.45
CA LEU A 45 6.17 11.45 -9.04
C LEU A 45 6.12 11.58 -7.50
N THR A 46 5.51 10.62 -6.80
CA THR A 46 5.51 10.59 -5.32
C THR A 46 6.92 10.50 -4.74
N THR A 47 7.80 9.73 -5.38
CA THR A 47 9.21 9.59 -4.97
C THR A 47 9.97 10.90 -5.13
N ILE A 48 9.80 11.60 -6.26
CA ILE A 48 10.46 12.89 -6.52
C ILE A 48 10.00 13.93 -5.48
N VAL A 49 8.70 14.08 -5.27
CA VAL A 49 8.15 15.03 -4.28
C VAL A 49 8.58 14.64 -2.86
N GLY A 50 8.57 13.34 -2.54
CA GLY A 50 9.01 12.82 -1.25
C GLY A 50 10.50 13.10 -0.97
N SER A 51 11.37 12.96 -1.97
CA SER A 51 12.79 13.27 -1.84
C SER A 51 13.05 14.76 -1.58
N TYR A 52 12.26 15.64 -2.18
CA TYR A 52 12.33 17.08 -1.90
C TYR A 52 11.96 17.38 -0.44
N ILE A 53 10.87 16.80 0.07
CA ILE A 53 10.47 16.94 1.47
C ILE A 53 11.57 16.42 2.39
N GLN A 54 12.14 15.25 2.07
CA GLN A 54 13.17 14.66 2.90
C GLN A 54 14.42 15.55 2.99
N LYS A 55 14.86 16.15 1.88
CA LYS A 55 15.92 17.16 1.85
C LYS A 55 15.55 18.41 2.65
N SER A 56 14.33 18.93 2.48
CA SER A 56 13.85 20.11 3.20
C SER A 56 13.81 19.90 4.72
N THR A 57 13.40 18.71 5.17
CA THR A 57 13.39 18.36 6.59
C THR A 57 14.81 18.27 7.15
N GLY A 58 15.77 17.70 6.40
CA GLY A 58 17.18 17.69 6.81
C GLY A 58 17.75 19.10 7.02
N ASN A 59 17.42 20.03 6.11
CA ASN A 59 17.83 21.43 6.26
C ASN A 59 17.23 22.08 7.51
N LEU A 60 15.93 21.89 7.78
CA LEU A 60 15.27 22.43 8.97
C LEU A 60 15.89 21.88 10.27
N LEU A 61 16.17 20.58 10.32
CA LEU A 61 16.78 19.95 11.49
C LEU A 61 18.20 20.44 11.74
N THR A 62 18.97 20.70 10.69
CA THR A 62 20.34 21.24 10.81
C THR A 62 20.32 22.66 11.41
N LEU A 63 19.44 23.53 10.90
CA LEU A 63 19.27 24.89 11.43
C LEU A 63 18.86 24.89 12.92
N SER A 64 18.00 23.94 13.33
CA SER A 64 17.61 23.81 14.74
C SER A 64 18.74 23.37 15.68
N GLY A 65 19.79 22.72 15.16
CA GLY A 65 20.97 22.32 15.92
C GLY A 65 21.96 23.48 16.13
N GLU A 66 22.19 24.28 15.10
CA GLU A 66 23.10 25.42 15.12
C GLU A 66 22.57 26.58 16.00
N ASP A 67 21.25 26.86 15.96
CA ASP A 67 20.62 27.95 16.73
C ASP A 67 20.29 27.59 18.20
N ALA A 68 20.35 26.31 18.58
CA ALA A 68 20.10 25.90 19.97
C ALA A 68 21.15 26.44 20.96
N GLN A 69 22.34 26.84 20.48
CA GLN A 69 23.41 27.46 21.27
C GLN A 69 23.30 28.98 21.40
N SER A 70 22.56 29.68 20.53
CA SER A 70 22.52 31.15 20.45
C SER A 70 21.23 31.79 20.98
N GLY A 71 20.29 30.98 21.50
CA GLY A 71 18.95 31.42 21.89
C GLY A 71 18.01 31.45 20.68
N VAL A 72 16.69 31.47 20.91
CA VAL A 72 15.72 31.46 19.80
C VAL A 72 15.82 32.77 19.01
N SER A 73 16.57 32.73 17.91
CA SER A 73 16.81 33.86 17.04
C SER A 73 15.57 34.19 16.21
N THR A 74 15.42 35.45 15.79
CA THR A 74 14.40 35.87 14.81
C THR A 74 14.57 35.11 13.48
N ASP A 75 15.78 34.64 13.19
CA ASP A 75 16.14 33.81 12.04
C ASP A 75 15.58 32.38 12.16
N PHE A 76 15.56 31.80 13.37
CA PHE A 76 14.83 30.55 13.62
C PHE A 76 13.33 30.71 13.42
N PHE A 77 12.69 31.75 13.97
CA PHE A 77 11.25 31.97 13.76
C PHE A 77 10.90 32.24 12.28
N SER A 78 11.72 33.00 11.57
CA SER A 78 11.49 33.30 10.15
C SER A 78 11.80 32.11 9.23
N SER A 79 12.71 31.21 9.58
CA SER A 79 12.93 29.96 8.83
C SER A 79 11.90 28.87 9.19
N ALA A 80 11.52 28.75 10.45
CA ALA A 80 10.55 27.78 10.96
C ALA A 80 9.09 28.12 10.65
N PHE A 81 8.75 29.41 10.50
CA PHE A 81 7.38 29.86 10.21
C PHE A 81 7.26 30.82 9.00
N GLY A 82 8.38 31.19 8.36
CA GLY A 82 8.35 32.06 7.18
C GLY A 82 8.18 31.29 5.87
N GLN A 83 8.68 31.87 4.78
CA GLN A 83 8.40 31.41 3.41
C GLN A 83 8.77 29.93 3.19
N SER A 84 9.86 29.46 3.79
CA SER A 84 10.30 28.06 3.71
C SER A 84 9.29 27.10 4.33
N PHE A 85 8.70 27.43 5.48
CA PHE A 85 7.67 26.61 6.12
C PHE A 85 6.39 26.50 5.30
N LEU A 86 5.92 27.62 4.72
CA LEU A 86 4.75 27.62 3.86
C LEU A 86 4.99 26.77 2.61
N THR A 87 6.15 26.91 1.98
CA THR A 87 6.52 26.10 0.81
C THR A 87 6.60 24.61 1.16
N THR A 88 7.29 24.23 2.24
CA THR A 88 7.40 22.82 2.67
C THR A 88 6.05 22.24 3.09
N SER A 89 5.18 23.02 3.74
CA SER A 89 3.84 22.59 4.13
C SER A 89 2.94 22.34 2.91
N LEU A 90 2.96 23.25 1.92
CA LEU A 90 2.20 23.06 0.67
C LEU A 90 2.68 21.84 -0.12
N VAL A 91 4.00 21.63 -0.22
CA VAL A 91 4.57 20.45 -0.88
C VAL A 91 4.25 19.17 -0.10
N SER A 92 4.14 19.23 1.23
CA SER A 92 3.72 18.09 2.05
C SER A 92 2.26 17.70 1.80
N VAL A 93 1.35 18.69 1.66
CA VAL A 93 -0.04 18.43 1.27
C VAL A 93 -0.10 17.80 -0.12
N LEU A 94 0.70 18.30 -1.08
CA LEU A 94 0.81 17.70 -2.40
C LEU A 94 1.30 16.25 -2.32
N LEU A 95 2.30 15.96 -1.49
CA LEU A 95 2.80 14.60 -1.28
C LEU A 95 1.70 13.67 -0.77
N VAL A 96 0.90 14.12 0.21
CA VAL A 96 -0.23 13.33 0.75
C VAL A 96 -1.25 13.03 -0.35
N ILE A 97 -1.63 14.03 -1.16
CA ILE A 97 -2.57 13.84 -2.27
C ILE A 97 -2.02 12.83 -3.29
N LEU A 98 -0.75 12.97 -3.66
CA LEU A 98 -0.09 12.05 -4.60
C LEU A 98 0.04 10.64 -4.04
N SER A 99 0.33 10.49 -2.75
CA SER A 99 0.39 9.18 -2.08
C SER A 99 -0.97 8.50 -2.06
N ILE A 100 -2.05 9.23 -1.77
CA ILE A 100 -3.43 8.70 -1.82
C ILE A 100 -3.80 8.28 -3.26
N ALA A 101 -3.48 9.12 -4.25
CA ALA A 101 -3.73 8.81 -5.66
C ALA A 101 -2.93 7.58 -6.11
N THR A 102 -1.67 7.46 -5.71
CA THR A 102 -0.78 6.32 -6.03
C THR A 102 -1.27 5.04 -5.36
N TYR A 103 -1.66 5.10 -4.08
CA TYR A 103 -2.25 3.98 -3.36
C TYR A 103 -3.55 3.51 -4.02
N THR A 104 -4.40 4.44 -4.44
CA THR A 104 -5.65 4.15 -5.16
C THR A 104 -5.40 3.49 -6.52
N ALA A 105 -4.43 4.00 -7.29
CA ALA A 105 -4.04 3.40 -8.56
C ALA A 105 -3.48 1.99 -8.36
N LEU A 106 -2.65 1.79 -7.33
CA LEU A 106 -2.09 0.50 -6.97
C LEU A 106 -3.16 -0.52 -6.61
N ILE A 107 -4.06 -0.20 -5.67
CA ILE A 107 -5.08 -1.15 -5.23
C ILE A 107 -6.04 -1.50 -6.37
N SER A 108 -6.42 -0.51 -7.18
CA SER A 108 -7.26 -0.72 -8.36
C SER A 108 -6.55 -1.61 -9.39
N CYS A 109 -5.29 -1.34 -9.70
CA CYS A 109 -4.51 -2.12 -10.65
C CYS A 109 -4.40 -3.59 -10.20
N VAL A 110 -4.05 -3.84 -8.93
CA VAL A 110 -3.90 -5.19 -8.40
C VAL A 110 -5.24 -5.95 -8.45
N LEU A 111 -6.32 -5.36 -7.94
CA LEU A 111 -7.62 -6.03 -7.89
C LEU A 111 -8.19 -6.29 -9.28
N TYR A 112 -8.04 -5.37 -10.23
CA TYR A 112 -8.47 -5.60 -11.61
C TYR A 112 -7.57 -6.56 -12.38
N CYS A 113 -6.27 -6.67 -12.06
CA CYS A 113 -5.43 -7.75 -12.57
C CYS A 113 -5.93 -9.11 -12.08
N ILE A 114 -6.28 -9.24 -10.79
CA ILE A 114 -6.87 -10.47 -10.24
C ILE A 114 -8.21 -10.76 -10.92
N LYS A 115 -9.07 -9.74 -11.08
CA LYS A 115 -10.36 -9.87 -11.79
C LYS A 115 -10.19 -10.33 -13.24
N SER A 116 -9.20 -9.80 -13.97
CA SER A 116 -8.91 -10.23 -15.34
C SER A 116 -8.45 -11.69 -15.40
N VAL A 117 -7.62 -12.14 -14.44
CA VAL A 117 -7.22 -13.56 -14.38
C VAL A 117 -8.40 -14.47 -14.03
N LEU A 118 -9.35 -14.00 -13.21
CA LEU A 118 -10.57 -14.73 -12.89
C LEU A 118 -11.50 -14.89 -14.10
N ASP A 119 -11.68 -13.82 -14.87
CA ASP A 119 -12.64 -13.78 -15.97
C ASP A 119 -12.05 -14.40 -17.26
N ASP A 120 -10.77 -14.13 -17.56
CA ASP A 120 -10.14 -14.46 -18.85
C ASP A 120 -8.99 -15.49 -18.73
N GLY A 121 -8.59 -15.89 -17.51
CA GLY A 121 -7.46 -16.79 -17.25
C GLY A 121 -6.07 -16.15 -17.37
N GLU A 122 -5.97 -14.97 -17.99
CA GLU A 122 -4.75 -14.17 -18.13
C GLU A 122 -5.01 -12.68 -17.86
N ILE A 123 -3.93 -11.90 -17.68
CA ILE A 123 -4.03 -10.45 -17.46
C ILE A 123 -4.14 -9.74 -18.81
N ILE A 124 -5.33 -9.25 -19.15
CA ILE A 124 -5.58 -8.44 -20.35
C ILE A 124 -5.48 -6.95 -19.99
N GLU A 125 -4.40 -6.29 -20.43
CA GLU A 125 -4.11 -4.88 -20.08
C GLU A 125 -5.29 -3.94 -20.37
N SER A 126 -5.95 -4.07 -21.53
CA SER A 126 -7.03 -3.17 -21.93
C SER A 126 -8.23 -3.22 -20.97
N HIS A 127 -8.60 -4.41 -20.49
CA HIS A 127 -9.69 -4.61 -19.54
C HIS A 127 -9.33 -4.02 -18.18
N VAL A 128 -8.12 -4.30 -17.70
CA VAL A 128 -7.61 -3.78 -16.43
C VAL A 128 -7.61 -2.25 -16.43
N VAL A 129 -7.05 -1.62 -17.46
CA VAL A 129 -6.92 -0.16 -17.54
C VAL A 129 -8.28 0.52 -17.68
N LYS A 130 -9.19 -0.05 -18.48
CA LYS A 130 -10.55 0.49 -18.65
C LYS A 130 -11.29 0.52 -17.30
N ASN A 131 -11.29 -0.61 -16.58
CA ASN A 131 -11.97 -0.72 -15.30
C ASN A 131 -11.30 0.12 -14.21
N MET A 132 -9.97 0.11 -14.15
CA MET A 132 -9.19 0.94 -13.23
C MET A 132 -9.50 2.44 -13.41
N ARG A 133 -9.55 2.94 -14.65
CA ARG A 133 -9.87 4.35 -14.93
C ARG A 133 -11.33 4.68 -14.64
N SER A 134 -12.26 3.81 -15.04
CA SER A 134 -13.70 4.03 -14.83
C SER A 134 -14.09 4.04 -13.35
N LYS A 135 -13.43 3.22 -12.53
CA LYS A 135 -13.73 3.05 -11.11
C LYS A 135 -12.72 3.73 -10.19
N PHE A 136 -11.83 4.57 -10.73
CA PHE A 136 -10.82 5.28 -9.96
C PHE A 136 -11.43 6.15 -8.85
N PHE A 137 -12.40 7.02 -9.17
CA PHE A 137 -13.01 7.92 -8.18
C PHE A 137 -13.84 7.19 -7.10
N PRO A 138 -14.65 6.16 -7.43
CA PRO A 138 -15.28 5.32 -6.41
C PRO A 138 -14.28 4.69 -5.44
N ILE A 139 -13.17 4.14 -5.96
CA ILE A 139 -12.13 3.52 -5.12
C ILE A 139 -11.37 4.58 -4.32
N LEU A 140 -11.08 5.75 -4.91
CA LEU A 140 -10.48 6.90 -4.20
C LEU A 140 -11.35 7.33 -3.01
N GLY A 141 -12.67 7.45 -3.23
CA GLY A 141 -13.64 7.76 -2.18
C GLY A 141 -13.63 6.71 -1.08
N ALA A 142 -13.56 5.42 -1.45
CA ALA A 142 -13.42 4.33 -0.49
C ALA A 142 -12.11 4.43 0.33
N VAL A 143 -10.97 4.70 -0.33
CA VAL A 143 -9.67 4.90 0.35
C VAL A 143 -9.76 6.04 1.37
N LEU A 144 -10.38 7.16 1.01
CA LEU A 144 -10.55 8.31 1.91
C LEU A 144 -11.46 7.96 3.09
N VAL A 145 -12.62 7.36 2.84
CA VAL A 145 -13.57 6.97 3.89
C VAL A 145 -12.92 5.97 4.86
N VAL A 146 -12.27 4.93 4.34
CA VAL A 146 -11.56 3.94 5.17
C VAL A 146 -10.45 4.58 5.99
N SER A 147 -9.69 5.49 5.39
CA SER A 147 -8.60 6.20 6.08
C SER A 147 -9.14 7.07 7.23
N ILE A 148 -10.20 7.84 6.98
CA ILE A 148 -10.83 8.72 7.98
C ILE A 148 -11.47 7.89 9.10
N VAL A 149 -12.25 6.86 8.75
CA VAL A 149 -12.93 5.99 9.73
C VAL A 149 -11.90 5.24 10.59
N SER A 150 -10.82 4.75 9.99
CA SER A 150 -9.75 4.07 10.74
C SER A 150 -8.96 5.03 11.63
N ALA A 151 -8.71 6.26 11.16
CA ALA A 151 -8.04 7.30 11.94
C ALA A 151 -8.89 7.74 13.15
N ILE A 152 -10.18 8.01 12.93
CA ILE A 152 -11.14 8.33 14.00
C ILE A 152 -11.25 7.17 14.98
N GLY A 153 -11.41 5.94 14.48
CA GLY A 153 -11.50 4.74 15.31
C GLY A 153 -10.29 4.60 16.23
N THR A 154 -9.08 4.77 15.68
CA THR A 154 -7.82 4.70 16.44
C THR A 154 -7.66 5.87 17.41
N LEU A 155 -8.10 7.08 17.03
CA LEU A 155 -8.04 8.28 17.88
C LEU A 155 -8.90 8.14 19.14
N PHE A 156 -10.11 7.58 19.01
CA PHE A 156 -10.97 7.34 20.17
C PHE A 156 -10.46 6.19 21.02
N PHE A 157 -10.08 5.05 20.43
CA PHE A 157 -9.49 3.91 21.13
C PHE A 157 -8.73 2.97 20.18
N ILE A 158 -7.59 2.44 20.64
CA ILE A 158 -6.77 1.50 19.84
C ILE A 158 -7.54 0.23 19.44
N ILE A 159 -8.34 -0.34 20.36
CA ILE A 159 -9.03 -1.62 20.13
C ILE A 159 -10.10 -1.50 19.02
N PRO A 160 -11.06 -0.54 19.07
CA PRO A 160 -11.96 -0.26 17.95
C PRO A 160 -11.25 0.08 16.65
N GLY A 161 -10.14 0.84 16.70
CA GLY A 161 -9.32 1.13 15.51
C GLY A 161 -8.82 -0.14 14.81
N ILE A 162 -8.26 -1.09 15.57
CA ILE A 162 -7.81 -2.38 15.04
C ILE A 162 -8.98 -3.18 14.47
N TYR A 163 -10.12 -3.23 15.17
CA TYR A 163 -11.30 -3.94 14.68
C TYR A 163 -11.79 -3.41 13.34
N LEU A 164 -11.85 -2.08 13.18
CA LEU A 164 -12.24 -1.42 11.94
C LEU A 164 -11.22 -1.65 10.82
N PHE A 165 -9.92 -1.54 11.10
CA PHE A 165 -8.86 -1.78 10.12
C PHE A 165 -8.96 -3.18 9.50
N VAL A 166 -9.14 -4.20 10.35
CA VAL A 166 -9.26 -5.60 9.92
C VAL A 166 -10.56 -5.83 9.14
N THR A 167 -11.66 -5.21 9.56
CA THR A 167 -12.95 -5.36 8.88
C THR A 167 -12.95 -4.71 7.52
N LEU A 168 -12.44 -3.48 7.44
CA LEU A 168 -12.42 -2.67 6.21
C LEU A 168 -11.33 -3.10 5.23
N SER A 169 -10.41 -4.00 5.59
CA SER A 169 -9.41 -4.53 4.64
C SER A 169 -10.06 -5.24 3.44
N LEU A 170 -11.31 -5.71 3.60
CA LEU A 170 -12.06 -6.45 2.58
C LEU A 170 -12.85 -5.54 1.63
N ILE A 171 -13.03 -4.27 1.99
CA ILE A 171 -13.97 -3.37 1.31
C ILE A 171 -13.65 -3.20 -0.18
N PHE A 172 -12.36 -3.06 -0.51
CA PHE A 172 -11.93 -2.89 -1.88
C PHE A 172 -12.18 -4.15 -2.71
N SER A 173 -11.98 -5.33 -2.11
CA SER A 173 -12.27 -6.61 -2.76
C SER A 173 -13.77 -6.76 -3.01
N ILE A 174 -14.61 -6.44 -2.03
CA ILE A 174 -16.08 -6.49 -2.18
C ILE A 174 -16.54 -5.53 -3.29
N MET A 175 -16.08 -4.27 -3.28
CA MET A 175 -16.45 -3.29 -4.32
C MET A 175 -16.05 -3.74 -5.73
N VAL A 176 -14.88 -4.37 -5.89
CA VAL A 176 -14.39 -4.81 -7.20
C VAL A 176 -15.05 -6.11 -7.65
N PHE A 177 -15.18 -7.10 -6.77
CA PHE A 177 -15.63 -8.44 -7.13
C PHE A 177 -17.16 -8.63 -7.06
N ASN A 178 -17.86 -7.92 -6.17
CA ASN A 178 -19.32 -7.97 -6.08
C ASN A 178 -20.00 -6.79 -6.79
N HIS A 179 -19.24 -5.85 -7.34
CA HIS A 179 -19.76 -4.64 -7.97
C HIS A 179 -20.65 -3.78 -7.04
N GLU A 180 -20.46 -3.90 -5.72
CA GLU A 180 -21.21 -3.15 -4.72
C GLU A 180 -20.71 -1.70 -4.62
N PRO A 181 -21.62 -0.71 -4.45
CA PRO A 181 -21.22 0.64 -4.10
C PRO A 181 -20.61 0.68 -2.69
N LEU A 182 -19.89 1.76 -2.38
CA LEU A 182 -19.15 1.90 -1.11
C LEU A 182 -20.03 1.68 0.14
N THR A 183 -21.26 2.19 0.14
CA THR A 183 -22.20 2.09 1.28
C THR A 183 -22.56 0.64 1.59
N ASP A 184 -22.81 -0.14 0.55
CA ASP A 184 -23.26 -1.52 0.68
C ASP A 184 -22.06 -2.38 1.03
N ALA A 185 -20.93 -2.18 0.34
CA ALA A 185 -19.67 -2.85 0.62
C ALA A 185 -19.20 -2.65 2.07
N PHE A 186 -19.42 -1.45 2.64
CA PHE A 186 -19.10 -1.17 4.04
C PHE A 186 -19.87 -2.10 4.98
N SER A 187 -21.17 -2.27 4.78
CA SER A 187 -22.01 -3.16 5.61
C SER A 187 -21.67 -4.64 5.36
N SER A 188 -21.40 -5.00 4.11
CA SER A 188 -20.97 -6.35 3.71
C SER A 188 -19.68 -6.77 4.42
N CYS A 189 -18.73 -5.86 4.65
CA CYS A 189 -17.49 -6.15 5.39
C CYS A 189 -17.76 -6.71 6.79
N PHE A 190 -18.64 -6.06 7.57
CA PHE A 190 -18.95 -6.48 8.94
C PHE A 190 -19.67 -7.82 8.98
N THR A 191 -20.52 -8.08 7.99
CA THR A 191 -21.22 -9.36 7.86
C THR A 191 -20.23 -10.48 7.54
N LEU A 192 -19.34 -10.25 6.56
CA LEU A 192 -18.41 -11.24 6.05
C LEU A 192 -17.34 -11.64 7.07
N ILE A 193 -16.96 -10.73 7.98
CA ILE A 193 -15.88 -10.99 8.94
C ILE A 193 -16.31 -11.60 10.27
N LYS A 194 -17.62 -11.54 10.61
CA LYS A 194 -18.16 -11.78 11.97
C LYS A 194 -17.73 -13.10 12.62
N GLN A 195 -17.49 -14.16 11.84
CA GLN A 195 -17.10 -15.48 12.36
C GLN A 195 -15.60 -15.78 12.27
N ASN A 196 -14.84 -15.02 11.48
CA ASN A 196 -13.45 -15.33 11.14
C ASN A 196 -12.49 -14.16 11.44
N TRP A 197 -12.94 -13.17 12.22
CA TRP A 197 -12.18 -11.95 12.50
C TRP A 197 -10.77 -12.20 13.03
N TRP A 198 -10.62 -13.11 14.01
CA TRP A 198 -9.31 -13.44 14.58
C TRP A 198 -8.34 -14.04 13.56
N MET A 199 -8.85 -14.92 12.69
CA MET A 199 -8.03 -15.52 11.64
C MET A 199 -7.65 -14.48 10.59
N THR A 200 -8.58 -13.62 10.18
CA THR A 200 -8.29 -12.50 9.27
C THR A 200 -7.26 -11.54 9.88
N PHE A 201 -7.43 -11.16 11.15
CA PHE A 201 -6.49 -10.32 11.88
C PHE A 201 -5.09 -10.92 11.92
N LEU A 202 -4.96 -12.19 12.34
CA LEU A 202 -3.68 -12.90 12.40
C LEU A 202 -3.03 -13.00 11.02
N THR A 203 -3.83 -13.25 9.97
CA THR A 203 -3.35 -13.25 8.57
C THR A 203 -2.75 -11.91 8.19
N LEU A 204 -3.50 -10.81 8.40
CA LEU A 204 -3.07 -9.47 8.04
C LEU A 204 -1.84 -9.03 8.83
N ILE A 205 -1.72 -9.42 10.10
CA ILE A 205 -0.52 -9.18 10.90
C ILE A 205 0.69 -9.90 10.31
N VAL A 206 0.58 -11.20 10.03
CA VAL A 206 1.71 -11.98 9.52
C VAL A 206 2.19 -11.43 8.17
N ILE A 207 1.25 -11.07 7.30
CA ILE A 207 1.55 -10.53 5.97
C ILE A 207 2.11 -9.10 6.09
N GLY A 208 1.56 -8.29 6.99
CA GLY A 208 2.07 -6.97 7.32
C GLY A 208 3.52 -7.03 7.83
N LEU A 209 3.81 -7.92 8.79
CA LEU A 209 5.15 -8.12 9.32
C LEU A 209 6.13 -8.60 8.24
N LEU A 210 5.71 -9.53 7.38
CA LEU A 210 6.50 -10.00 6.25
C LEU A 210 6.86 -8.82 5.32
N VAL A 211 5.86 -8.05 4.90
CA VAL A 211 6.05 -6.92 3.98
C VAL A 211 6.91 -5.83 4.63
N SER A 212 6.66 -5.49 5.89
CA SER A 212 7.47 -4.52 6.64
C SER A 212 8.93 -4.97 6.75
N PHE A 213 9.18 -6.23 7.12
CA PHE A 213 10.54 -6.76 7.25
C PHE A 213 11.31 -6.70 5.93
N ILE A 214 10.70 -7.12 4.82
CA ILE A 214 11.34 -7.06 3.50
C ILE A 214 11.56 -5.59 3.08
N SER A 215 10.59 -4.70 3.36
CA SER A 215 10.71 -3.28 3.02
C SER A 215 11.85 -2.60 3.79
N SER A 216 12.05 -2.98 5.06
CA SER A 216 13.16 -2.45 5.88
C SER A 216 14.54 -2.76 5.30
N ILE A 217 14.71 -3.90 4.60
CA ILE A 217 15.98 -4.26 3.94
C ILE A 217 16.37 -3.19 2.91
N PHE A 218 15.40 -2.67 2.16
CA PHE A 218 15.66 -1.64 1.16
C PHE A 218 16.04 -0.29 1.76
N GLN A 219 15.65 -0.02 3.02
CA GLN A 219 16.00 1.20 3.75
C GLN A 219 17.40 1.16 4.37
N VAL A 220 18.00 -0.04 4.50
CA VAL A 220 19.33 -0.22 5.14
C VAL A 220 20.42 0.68 4.54
N PRO A 221 20.58 0.81 3.21
CA PRO A 221 21.60 1.70 2.65
C PRO A 221 21.45 3.16 3.09
N MET A 222 20.20 3.64 3.20
CA MET A 222 19.91 5.00 3.66
C MET A 222 20.27 5.19 5.13
N ILE A 223 19.97 4.19 5.97
CA ILE A 223 20.34 4.18 7.40
C ILE A 223 21.86 4.18 7.55
N ILE A 224 22.58 3.35 6.77
CA ILE A 224 24.05 3.28 6.80
C ILE A 224 24.67 4.64 6.46
N LEU A 225 24.17 5.34 5.44
CA LEU A 225 24.64 6.69 5.10
C LEU A 225 24.46 7.65 6.27
N GLY A 226 23.27 7.66 6.89
CA GLY A 226 23.02 8.51 8.07
C GLY A 226 23.93 8.20 9.25
N LEU A 227 24.25 6.91 9.48
CA LEU A 227 25.19 6.50 10.53
C LEU A 227 26.61 6.97 10.24
N ILE A 228 27.12 6.78 9.01
CA ILE A 228 28.48 7.21 8.62
C ILE A 228 28.64 8.71 8.84
N GLU A 229 27.65 9.49 8.42
CA GLU A 229 27.66 10.95 8.53
C GLU A 229 27.55 11.39 9.99
N GLY A 230 26.70 10.72 10.79
CA GLY A 230 26.62 10.95 12.24
C GLY A 230 27.93 10.67 12.98
N PHE A 231 28.62 9.57 12.66
CA PHE A 231 29.94 9.25 13.24
C PHE A 231 31.02 10.25 12.80
N THR A 232 30.96 10.71 11.54
CA THR A 232 31.91 11.70 11.00
C THR A 232 31.71 13.06 11.68
N ALA A 233 30.46 13.51 11.81
CA ALA A 233 30.12 14.73 12.53
C ALA A 233 30.58 14.71 14.00
N ALA A 234 30.33 13.59 14.70
CA ALA A 234 30.74 13.41 16.09
C ALA A 234 32.26 13.40 16.30
N SER A 235 33.03 13.03 15.28
CA SER A 235 34.51 12.93 15.36
C SER A 235 35.24 14.20 14.91
N GLN A 236 34.65 15.03 14.05
CA GLN A 236 35.33 16.17 13.42
C GLN A 236 34.87 17.54 13.93
N SER A 237 33.57 17.76 14.08
CA SER A 237 33.00 19.09 14.30
C SER A 237 32.14 19.18 15.56
N GLY A 238 31.66 18.04 16.09
CA GLY A 238 30.64 18.02 17.15
C GLY A 238 29.26 18.51 16.70
N ASP A 239 29.14 18.94 15.44
CA ASP A 239 27.94 19.53 14.87
C ASP A 239 27.28 18.55 13.90
N ILE A 240 26.09 18.08 14.26
CA ILE A 240 25.36 17.05 13.51
C ILE A 240 24.58 17.73 12.39
N SER A 241 25.26 17.99 11.26
CA SER A 241 24.58 18.45 10.05
C SER A 241 23.88 17.29 9.34
N MET A 242 22.61 17.46 8.97
CA MET A 242 21.81 16.46 8.23
C MET A 242 21.93 16.65 6.72
N ASN A 243 23.03 17.27 6.25
CA ASN A 243 23.22 17.68 4.87
C ASN A 243 23.27 16.47 3.90
N TYR A 244 23.63 15.29 4.41
CA TYR A 244 23.63 14.03 3.65
C TYR A 244 22.25 13.66 3.08
N MET A 245 21.15 14.14 3.67
CA MET A 245 19.79 13.92 3.16
C MET A 245 19.55 14.62 1.81
N GLY A 246 20.38 15.61 1.47
CA GLY A 246 20.43 16.24 0.15
C GLY A 246 21.41 15.58 -0.83
N SER A 247 22.17 14.57 -0.39
CA SER A 247 23.14 13.87 -1.24
C SER A 247 22.45 13.07 -2.33
N TRP A 248 23.05 13.05 -3.53
CA TRP A 248 22.56 12.25 -4.65
C TRP A 248 22.43 10.76 -4.29
N TRP A 249 23.34 10.23 -3.46
CA TRP A 249 23.29 8.85 -2.97
C TRP A 249 22.06 8.58 -2.10
N TYR A 250 21.76 9.50 -1.19
CA TYR A 250 20.59 9.39 -0.33
C TYR A 250 19.30 9.42 -1.15
N ILE A 251 19.20 10.32 -2.13
CA ILE A 251 18.04 10.42 -3.03
C ILE A 251 17.85 9.13 -3.83
N ILE A 252 18.92 8.53 -4.35
CA ILE A 252 18.86 7.24 -5.05
C ILE A 252 18.34 6.14 -4.12
N PHE A 253 18.89 6.00 -2.91
CA PHE A 253 18.47 4.95 -1.98
C PHE A 253 17.05 5.16 -1.47
N TYR A 254 16.64 6.39 -1.24
CA TYR A 254 15.26 6.74 -0.94
C TYR A 254 14.31 6.34 -2.09
N ALA A 255 14.70 6.60 -3.33
CA ALA A 255 13.91 6.24 -4.49
C ALA A 255 13.75 4.72 -4.64
N ILE A 256 14.85 3.97 -4.51
CA ILE A 256 14.84 2.50 -4.51
C ILE A 256 13.95 1.97 -3.39
N SER A 257 14.09 2.51 -2.17
CA SER A 257 13.30 2.11 -1.00
C SER A 257 11.81 2.33 -1.22
N THR A 258 11.45 3.50 -1.76
CA THR A 258 10.06 3.88 -1.99
C THR A 258 9.43 3.01 -3.08
N ILE A 259 10.11 2.84 -4.22
CA ILE A 259 9.63 1.97 -5.30
C ILE A 259 9.47 0.53 -4.83
N ALA A 260 10.48 -0.01 -4.11
CA ALA A 260 10.41 -1.35 -3.55
C ALA A 260 9.24 -1.50 -2.57
N SER A 261 9.00 -0.51 -1.71
CA SER A 261 7.88 -0.52 -0.74
C SER A 261 6.52 -0.57 -1.45
N TYR A 262 6.32 0.22 -2.51
CA TYR A 262 5.09 0.16 -3.31
C TYR A 262 4.91 -1.18 -4.01
N VAL A 263 5.99 -1.76 -4.55
CA VAL A 263 5.95 -3.11 -5.14
C VAL A 263 5.57 -4.14 -4.06
N LEU A 264 6.21 -4.13 -2.90
CA LEU A 264 5.94 -5.07 -1.81
C LEU A 264 4.53 -4.91 -1.24
N MET A 265 3.99 -3.69 -1.22
CA MET A 265 2.60 -3.44 -0.79
C MET A 265 1.56 -4.16 -1.67
N THR A 266 1.90 -4.49 -2.93
CA THR A 266 1.01 -5.30 -3.76
C THR A 266 0.80 -6.72 -3.22
N ILE A 267 1.75 -7.27 -2.44
CA ILE A 267 1.60 -8.55 -1.72
C ILE A 267 0.44 -8.46 -0.73
N SER A 268 0.35 -7.37 0.04
CA SER A 268 -0.74 -7.16 1.01
C SER A 268 -2.10 -7.07 0.32
N VAL A 269 -2.17 -6.40 -0.84
CA VAL A 269 -3.43 -6.29 -1.59
C VAL A 269 -3.85 -7.64 -2.17
N ILE A 270 -2.95 -8.38 -2.81
CA ILE A 270 -3.26 -9.73 -3.32
C ILE A 270 -3.71 -10.64 -2.18
N SER A 271 -3.04 -10.57 -1.03
CA SER A 271 -3.39 -11.34 0.16
C SER A 271 -4.78 -10.98 0.68
N SER A 272 -5.14 -9.70 0.72
CA SER A 272 -6.49 -9.26 1.11
C SER A 272 -7.58 -9.80 0.16
N ALA A 273 -7.29 -9.90 -1.13
CA ALA A 273 -8.20 -10.51 -2.10
C ALA A 273 -8.38 -12.02 -1.84
N TYR A 274 -7.31 -12.74 -1.51
CA TYR A 274 -7.43 -14.15 -1.12
C TYR A 274 -8.16 -14.35 0.22
N ILE A 275 -7.97 -13.45 1.20
CA ILE A 275 -8.76 -13.45 2.43
C ILE A 275 -10.24 -13.26 2.08
N TYR A 276 -10.55 -12.31 1.20
CA TYR A 276 -11.92 -12.10 0.72
C TYR A 276 -12.52 -13.37 0.11
N PHE A 277 -11.83 -14.00 -0.86
CA PHE A 277 -12.33 -15.24 -1.47
C PHE A 277 -12.45 -16.41 -0.49
N ASN A 278 -11.57 -16.47 0.53
CA ASN A 278 -11.67 -17.47 1.59
C ASN A 278 -12.95 -17.28 2.42
N LEU A 279 -13.28 -16.03 2.78
CA LEU A 279 -14.47 -15.71 3.56
C LEU A 279 -15.77 -15.84 2.75
N ASP A 280 -15.73 -15.48 1.46
CA ASP A 280 -16.84 -15.68 0.52
C ASP A 280 -17.15 -17.17 0.37
N GLU A 281 -16.12 -18.01 0.22
CA GLU A 281 -16.29 -19.47 0.15
C GLU A 281 -16.87 -20.04 1.45
N PHE A 282 -16.51 -19.48 2.60
CA PHE A 282 -17.02 -19.93 3.89
C PHE A 282 -18.51 -19.65 4.07
N HIS A 283 -19.01 -18.51 3.58
CA HIS A 283 -20.42 -18.11 3.76
C HIS A 283 -21.32 -18.52 2.60
N ASN A 284 -20.84 -18.42 1.35
CA ASN A 284 -21.67 -18.55 0.15
C ASN A 284 -21.43 -19.85 -0.64
N SER A 285 -20.37 -20.62 -0.30
CA SER A 285 -19.96 -21.84 -1.04
C SER A 285 -19.91 -21.62 -2.56
N THR A 286 -19.52 -20.42 -2.98
CA THR A 286 -19.56 -19.97 -4.38
C THR A 286 -18.74 -20.87 -5.30
N GLY A 287 -17.59 -21.37 -4.84
CA GLY A 287 -16.77 -22.33 -5.58
C GLY A 287 -17.44 -23.69 -5.79
N GLN A 288 -18.24 -24.17 -4.83
CA GLN A 288 -19.01 -25.41 -5.00
C GLN A 288 -20.14 -25.25 -6.01
N ARG A 289 -20.81 -24.10 -6.02
CA ARG A 289 -21.90 -23.81 -6.97
C ARG A 289 -21.36 -23.67 -8.40
N GLU A 290 -20.24 -22.98 -8.56
CA GLU A 290 -19.56 -22.83 -9.86
C GLU A 290 -19.03 -24.17 -10.39
N GLU A 291 -18.55 -25.07 -9.52
CA GLU A 291 -18.15 -26.43 -9.90
C GLU A 291 -19.35 -27.30 -10.31
N ILE A 292 -20.49 -27.18 -9.63
CA ILE A 292 -21.74 -27.85 -10.01
C ILE A 292 -22.28 -27.31 -11.35
N GLU A 293 -22.28 -26.00 -11.55
CA GLU A 293 -22.71 -25.39 -12.82
C GLU A 293 -21.81 -25.79 -13.99
N ARG A 294 -20.49 -25.89 -13.76
CA ARG A 294 -19.56 -26.37 -14.78
C ARG A 294 -19.79 -27.84 -15.15
N ILE A 295 -20.01 -28.71 -14.15
CA ILE A 295 -20.31 -30.13 -14.39
C ILE A 295 -21.67 -30.28 -15.10
N GLY A 296 -22.68 -29.52 -14.67
CA GLY A 296 -23.99 -29.52 -15.31
C GLY A 296 -23.99 -28.92 -16.72
N GLY A 297 -23.08 -27.99 -17.02
CA GLY A 297 -22.91 -27.42 -18.36
C GLY A 297 -22.19 -28.34 -19.34
N GLU A 298 -21.23 -29.15 -18.86
CA GLU A 298 -20.53 -30.17 -19.68
C GLU A 298 -21.42 -31.39 -20.01
N GLU A 299 -22.44 -31.70 -19.20
CA GLU A 299 -23.40 -32.78 -19.50
C GLU A 299 -24.47 -32.41 -20.55
N ILE A 300 -24.61 -31.12 -20.88
CA ILE A 300 -25.63 -30.60 -21.81
C ILE A 300 -25.03 -30.23 -23.19
N SER A 301 -23.72 -30.38 -23.37
CA SER A 301 -23.00 -30.21 -24.65
C SER A 301 -22.60 -31.55 -25.27
#